data_AF-A0A959IMH5-F1
#
_entry.id   AF-A0A959IMH5-F1
#
_cell.length_a   1.000
_cell.length_b   1.000
_cell.length_c   1.000
_cell.angle_alpha   90.00
_cell.angle_beta   90.00
_cell.angle_gamma   90.00
#
_symmetry.space_group_name_H-M   'P 1'
#
loop_
_entity.id
_entity.type
_entity.pdbx_description
1 polymer ?
#
loop_
_entity_poly.entity_id
_entity_poly.type
_entity_poly.pdbx_seq_one_letter_code
_entity_poly.pdbx_strand_id
1 'polypeptide(L)'
;MTRIKTTYNRRSFLKTSALTGGGLMIGFSWLASCQSAGEEAALTMPDAWFDINAYLKIGDNGIVTIIAPNPEFGQNVKTSMPMIVADELDVDWKDVLVEQAVFNADIYTRTSQFTGGSTGIRMGWDGLRLAGATARHVLREAAANAWQVPVAEVTTRAGVLYHELSGRSAGYGEMAAAAAEIPVPEEVEVKAVGDFKIIGTSRKNVDGKKIVTGQPLFGLDQYREGMLIAMIAHPPAFGMKLKSVDDSAARSMPGIRDVFTIKTLEDDYERNGFDTHSFPELVVVVGQTTWEVMNAKKALWVEWEPIEEQTVTVQGWGGKVDVTIPAGLENSTNHKSDMDRMAARSGTISRRDGDPEAAFRDAAQTI
;
A
#
# COMPACT_ATOMS: atom_id res chain seq x y z
N MET A 1 41.92 -17.68 -29.13
CA MET A 1 41.90 -16.91 -27.86
C MET A 1 42.82 -15.70 -28.01
N THR A 2 42.23 -14.51 -28.10
CA THR A 2 42.96 -13.25 -28.30
C THR A 2 43.38 -12.70 -26.94
N ARG A 3 44.67 -12.58 -26.67
CA ARG A 3 45.20 -11.96 -25.44
C ARG A 3 45.42 -10.47 -25.66
N ILE A 4 44.77 -9.64 -24.85
CA ILE A 4 45.01 -8.19 -24.79
C ILE A 4 46.28 -7.93 -23.95
N LYS A 5 47.17 -7.09 -24.48
CA LYS A 5 48.47 -6.73 -23.88
C LYS A 5 48.30 -5.44 -23.10
N THR A 6 48.27 -5.49 -21.76
CA THR A 6 48.29 -4.29 -20.91
C THR A 6 49.72 -3.95 -20.51
N THR A 7 50.19 -2.75 -20.87
CA THR A 7 51.53 -2.23 -20.52
C THR A 7 51.54 -1.61 -19.12
N TYR A 8 51.69 -2.45 -18.09
CA TYR A 8 52.18 -2.00 -16.79
C TYR A 8 53.38 -2.86 -16.39
N ASN A 9 54.56 -2.25 -16.35
CA ASN A 9 55.81 -2.92 -16.00
C ASN A 9 55.94 -2.99 -14.46
N ARG A 10 56.31 -4.17 -13.94
CA ARG A 10 56.67 -4.46 -12.54
C ARG A 10 57.60 -3.41 -11.90
N ARG A 11 58.46 -2.75 -12.69
CA ARG A 11 59.37 -1.69 -12.23
C ARG A 11 58.66 -0.37 -11.86
N SER A 12 57.49 -0.06 -12.43
CA SER A 12 56.68 1.11 -12.07
C SER A 12 55.89 0.90 -10.78
N PHE A 13 55.43 -0.34 -10.54
CA PHE A 13 54.78 -0.73 -9.29
C PHE A 13 55.75 -0.61 -8.10
N LEU A 14 56.97 -1.17 -8.22
CA LEU A 14 57.97 -1.11 -7.15
C LEU A 14 58.47 0.31 -6.85
N LYS A 15 58.54 1.21 -7.84
CA LYS A 15 58.92 2.62 -7.61
C LYS A 15 57.88 3.40 -6.81
N THR A 16 56.60 3.07 -6.97
CA THR A 16 55.50 3.79 -6.30
C THR A 16 55.31 3.28 -4.88
N SER A 17 55.50 1.97 -4.65
CA SER A 17 55.35 1.35 -3.33
C SER A 17 56.50 1.65 -2.35
N ALA A 18 57.66 2.14 -2.83
CA ALA A 18 58.84 2.40 -2.00
C ALA A 18 58.89 3.82 -1.39
N LEU A 19 58.08 4.76 -1.87
CA LEU A 19 58.12 6.18 -1.43
C LEU A 19 57.13 6.52 -0.31
N THR A 20 56.17 5.65 0.01
CA THR A 20 55.20 5.86 1.10
C THR A 20 54.93 4.52 1.75
N GLY A 21 55.42 4.34 2.98
CA GLY A 21 55.49 3.07 3.70
C GLY A 21 54.20 2.24 3.70
N GLY A 22 54.37 0.95 3.43
CA GLY A 22 53.48 -0.20 3.65
C GLY A 22 52.01 0.07 4.01
N GLY A 23 51.15 0.02 2.99
CA GLY A 23 49.71 -0.19 3.14
C GLY A 23 49.17 -1.02 1.98
N LEU A 24 48.43 -2.09 2.29
CA LEU A 24 47.68 -2.86 1.29
C LEU A 24 46.46 -2.03 0.87
N MET A 25 46.49 -1.44 -0.33
CA MET A 25 45.30 -0.83 -0.93
C MET A 25 44.52 -1.90 -1.71
N ILE A 26 43.41 -2.37 -1.16
CA ILE A 26 42.40 -3.11 -1.91
C ILE A 26 41.40 -2.10 -2.46
N GLY A 27 41.55 -1.73 -3.73
CA GLY A 27 40.60 -0.86 -4.43
C GLY A 27 39.38 -1.65 -4.88
N PHE A 28 38.24 -1.48 -4.21
CA PHE A 28 36.94 -1.90 -4.73
C PHE A 28 36.42 -0.83 -5.67
N SER A 29 36.40 -1.11 -6.97
CA SER A 29 35.76 -0.22 -7.96
C SER A 29 34.29 -0.62 -8.10
N TRP A 30 33.43 -0.12 -7.20
CA TRP A 30 31.97 -0.34 -7.26
C TRP A 30 31.41 0.13 -8.62
N LEU A 31 31.93 1.24 -9.15
CA LEU A 31 31.50 1.86 -10.41
C LEU A 31 31.88 1.07 -11.67
N ALA A 32 32.93 0.24 -11.63
CA ALA A 32 33.33 -0.57 -12.79
C ALA A 32 32.47 -1.84 -12.97
N SER A 33 31.67 -2.20 -11.95
CA SER A 33 30.71 -3.30 -12.02
C SER A 33 29.31 -2.86 -12.47
N CYS A 34 29.11 -1.56 -12.71
CA CYS A 34 27.92 -1.04 -13.38
C CYS A 34 28.07 -1.25 -14.89
N GLN A 35 28.06 -2.50 -15.34
CA GLN A 35 27.44 -2.76 -16.64
C GLN A 35 25.99 -2.32 -16.47
N SER A 36 25.58 -1.28 -17.20
CA SER A 36 24.16 -0.97 -17.36
C SER A 36 23.49 -2.27 -17.79
N ALA A 37 22.71 -2.88 -16.90
CA ALA A 37 21.70 -3.82 -17.32
C ALA A 37 20.95 -3.11 -18.45
N GLY A 38 20.90 -3.73 -19.63
CA GLY A 38 20.40 -3.09 -20.85
C GLY A 38 19.13 -2.33 -20.55
N GLU A 39 19.00 -1.12 -21.11
CA GLU A 39 17.80 -0.29 -20.98
C GLU A 39 16.57 -1.20 -21.11
N GLU A 40 15.85 -1.42 -20.00
CA GLU A 40 14.54 -2.05 -20.03
C GLU A 40 13.74 -1.20 -21.02
N ALA A 41 13.38 -1.77 -22.17
CA ALA A 41 12.67 -1.06 -23.21
C ALA A 41 11.43 -0.42 -22.57
N ALA A 42 11.36 0.91 -22.60
CA ALA A 42 10.25 1.63 -22.00
C ALA A 42 8.96 1.16 -22.68
N LEU A 43 7.95 0.80 -21.87
CA LEU A 43 6.63 0.48 -22.38
C LEU A 43 6.11 1.65 -23.22
N THR A 44 5.71 1.38 -24.46
CA THR A 44 5.07 2.38 -25.32
C THR A 44 3.62 2.50 -24.89
N MET A 45 3.17 3.69 -24.50
CA MET A 45 1.79 3.88 -24.05
C MET A 45 0.79 3.67 -25.22
N PRO A 46 -0.37 3.04 -24.98
CA PRO A 46 -1.41 2.87 -26.00
C PRO A 46 -2.12 4.19 -26.33
N ASP A 47 -2.71 4.25 -27.52
CA ASP A 47 -3.51 5.41 -27.95
C ASP A 47 -4.95 5.33 -27.41
N ALA A 48 -5.49 4.11 -27.30
CA ALA A 48 -6.81 3.83 -26.74
C ALA A 48 -6.76 2.80 -25.60
N TRP A 49 -7.67 2.95 -24.63
CA TRP A 49 -7.88 2.03 -23.51
C TRP A 49 -9.30 1.47 -23.53
N PHE A 50 -9.43 0.18 -23.22
CA PHE A 50 -10.71 -0.51 -23.14
C PHE A 50 -10.89 -1.08 -21.72
N ASP A 51 -11.91 -0.60 -21.01
CA ASP A 51 -12.28 -1.12 -19.69
C ASP A 51 -12.89 -2.51 -19.85
N ILE A 52 -12.24 -3.53 -19.27
CA ILE A 52 -12.73 -4.91 -19.31
C ILE A 52 -13.60 -5.20 -18.09
N ASN A 53 -13.14 -4.73 -16.92
CA ASN A 53 -13.91 -4.73 -15.68
C ASN A 53 -13.29 -3.71 -14.71
N ALA A 54 -13.89 -3.56 -13.53
CA ALA A 54 -13.46 -2.57 -12.54
C ALA A 54 -12.05 -2.80 -11.95
N TYR A 55 -11.36 -3.89 -12.30
CA TYR A 55 -10.01 -4.21 -11.83
C TYR A 55 -8.96 -4.09 -12.93
N LEU A 56 -9.34 -4.02 -14.21
CA LEU A 56 -8.37 -3.85 -15.29
C LEU A 56 -8.93 -3.25 -16.59
N LYS A 57 -8.06 -2.53 -17.29
CA LYS A 57 -8.24 -2.02 -18.65
C LYS A 57 -7.08 -2.44 -19.52
N ILE A 58 -7.32 -2.64 -20.81
CA ILE A 58 -6.32 -3.10 -21.78
C ILE A 58 -6.17 -2.05 -22.87
N GLY A 59 -4.92 -1.71 -23.20
CA GLY A 59 -4.60 -0.81 -24.29
C GLY A 59 -4.71 -1.50 -25.65
N ASP A 60 -4.94 -0.74 -26.72
CA ASP A 60 -4.91 -1.23 -28.11
C ASP A 60 -3.60 -1.93 -28.51
N ASN A 61 -2.52 -1.69 -27.79
CA ASN A 61 -1.21 -2.33 -27.96
C ASN A 61 -0.95 -3.52 -27.02
N GLY A 62 -1.92 -3.91 -26.19
CA GLY A 62 -1.85 -5.07 -25.29
C GLY A 62 -1.28 -4.80 -23.90
N ILE A 63 -0.87 -3.56 -23.58
CA ILE A 63 -0.52 -3.19 -22.20
C ILE A 63 -1.76 -3.30 -21.32
N VAL A 64 -1.61 -3.90 -20.14
CA VAL A 64 -2.69 -4.05 -19.18
C VAL A 64 -2.47 -3.12 -18.00
N THR A 65 -3.43 -2.25 -17.71
CA THR A 65 -3.46 -1.57 -16.42
C THR A 65 -4.32 -2.35 -15.45
N ILE A 66 -3.76 -2.72 -14.31
CA ILE A 66 -4.46 -3.41 -13.23
C ILE A 66 -4.61 -2.46 -12.04
N ILE A 67 -5.83 -2.35 -11.53
CA ILE A 67 -6.20 -1.48 -10.44
C ILE A 67 -6.06 -2.21 -9.10
N ALA A 68 -5.22 -1.69 -8.21
CA ALA A 68 -5.08 -2.17 -6.84
C ALA A 68 -6.17 -1.54 -5.95
N PRO A 69 -7.11 -2.32 -5.39
CA PRO A 69 -8.25 -1.77 -4.67
C PRO A 69 -7.86 -1.15 -3.32
N ASN A 70 -6.98 -1.81 -2.57
CA ASN A 70 -6.65 -1.42 -1.21
C ASN A 70 -5.51 -0.39 -1.17
N PRO A 71 -5.55 0.56 -0.24
CA PRO A 71 -4.52 1.58 -0.12
C PRO A 71 -3.18 0.98 0.35
N GLU A 72 -2.09 1.45 -0.27
CA GLU A 72 -0.72 1.04 0.05
C GLU A 72 -0.15 1.81 1.24
N PHE A 73 0.22 1.08 2.30
CA PHE A 73 0.81 1.63 3.54
C PHE A 73 2.14 0.97 3.94
N GLY A 74 2.81 0.28 3.01
CA GLY A 74 4.10 -0.40 3.23
C GLY A 74 4.00 -1.93 3.29
N GLN A 75 2.85 -2.52 2.95
CA GLN A 75 2.65 -3.97 2.88
C GLN A 75 2.87 -4.54 1.47
N ASN A 76 3.09 -3.67 0.48
CA ASN A 76 3.26 -4.04 -0.93
C ASN A 76 2.00 -4.68 -1.54
N VAL A 77 0.81 -4.31 -1.03
CA VAL A 77 -0.50 -4.72 -1.56
C VAL A 77 -0.74 -4.17 -2.95
N LYS A 78 -0.21 -2.98 -3.26
CA LYS A 78 -0.30 -2.40 -4.60
C LYS A 78 0.52 -3.18 -5.62
N THR A 79 1.50 -3.98 -5.22
CA THR A 79 2.18 -4.92 -6.13
C THR A 79 1.49 -6.30 -6.11
N SER A 80 1.24 -6.84 -4.92
CA SER A 80 0.79 -8.24 -4.77
C SER A 80 -0.65 -8.48 -5.17
N MET A 81 -1.57 -7.52 -5.03
CA MET A 81 -2.95 -7.67 -5.52
C MET A 81 -3.00 -7.73 -7.06
N PRO A 82 -2.36 -6.82 -7.80
CA PRO A 82 -2.29 -6.93 -9.25
C PRO A 82 -1.60 -8.18 -9.78
N MET A 83 -0.62 -8.74 -9.04
CA MET A 83 0.00 -10.00 -9.43
C MET A 83 -1.03 -11.15 -9.50
N ILE A 84 -2.06 -11.14 -8.64
CA ILE A 84 -3.12 -12.16 -8.66
C ILE A 84 -3.95 -12.04 -9.94
N VAL A 85 -4.36 -10.81 -10.27
CA VAL A 85 -5.14 -10.53 -11.48
C VAL A 85 -4.32 -10.86 -12.73
N ALA A 86 -3.03 -10.46 -12.76
CA ALA A 86 -2.14 -10.71 -13.90
C ALA A 86 -1.91 -12.20 -14.15
N ASP A 87 -1.76 -13.00 -13.09
CA ASP A 87 -1.53 -14.44 -13.23
C ASP A 87 -2.76 -15.16 -13.76
N GLU A 88 -3.95 -14.77 -13.30
CA GLU A 88 -5.20 -15.26 -13.88
C GLU A 88 -5.42 -14.73 -15.29
N LEU A 89 -4.99 -13.50 -15.61
CA LEU A 89 -5.14 -12.97 -16.96
C LEU A 89 -4.16 -13.61 -17.98
N ASP A 90 -3.16 -14.37 -17.53
CA ASP A 90 -2.05 -14.86 -18.36
C ASP A 90 -1.29 -13.76 -19.11
N VAL A 91 -1.20 -12.55 -18.53
CA VAL A 91 -0.37 -11.47 -19.06
C VAL A 91 1.04 -11.53 -18.48
N ASP A 92 2.06 -11.17 -19.26
CA ASP A 92 3.41 -11.03 -18.71
C ASP A 92 3.48 -9.79 -17.82
N TRP A 93 4.08 -9.92 -16.62
CA TRP A 93 4.22 -8.82 -15.67
C TRP A 93 4.94 -7.60 -16.25
N LYS A 94 5.83 -7.79 -17.24
CA LYS A 94 6.52 -6.68 -17.91
C LYS A 94 5.57 -5.77 -18.68
N ASP A 95 4.40 -6.26 -19.07
CA ASP A 95 3.38 -5.54 -19.85
C ASP A 95 2.24 -5.02 -18.95
N VAL A 96 2.44 -5.04 -17.62
CA VAL A 96 1.46 -4.59 -16.62
C VAL A 96 1.85 -3.22 -16.05
N LEU A 97 0.89 -2.29 -16.11
CA LEU A 97 0.89 -1.06 -15.33
C LEU A 97 -0.03 -1.24 -14.12
N VAL A 98 0.32 -0.57 -13.01
CA VAL A 98 -0.50 -0.62 -11.80
C VAL A 98 -0.96 0.77 -11.40
N GLU A 99 -2.27 0.90 -11.17
CA GLU A 99 -2.90 2.10 -10.64
C GLU A 99 -3.52 1.81 -9.27
N GLN A 100 -3.52 2.82 -8.38
CA GLN A 100 -4.26 2.74 -7.12
C GLN A 100 -5.72 3.09 -7.41
N ALA A 101 -6.66 2.27 -6.91
CA ALA A 101 -8.08 2.57 -7.02
C ALA A 101 -8.44 3.87 -6.29
N VAL A 102 -9.34 4.65 -6.88
CA VAL A 102 -10.08 5.70 -6.17
C VAL A 102 -11.05 5.02 -5.20
N PHE A 103 -11.40 5.71 -4.11
CA PHE A 103 -12.41 5.21 -3.18
C PHE A 103 -13.78 5.05 -3.87
N ASN A 104 -14.29 3.83 -3.85
CA ASN A 104 -15.57 3.38 -4.38
C ASN A 104 -16.03 2.12 -3.61
N ALA A 105 -16.88 2.33 -2.60
CA ALA A 105 -17.39 1.26 -1.75
C ALA A 105 -18.37 0.32 -2.46
N ASP A 106 -18.99 0.76 -3.57
CA ASP A 106 -19.97 -0.03 -4.33
C ASP A 106 -19.31 -1.09 -5.20
N ILE A 107 -18.10 -0.80 -5.71
CA ILE A 107 -17.32 -1.72 -6.53
C ILE A 107 -16.48 -2.65 -5.66
N TYR A 108 -15.74 -2.10 -4.71
CA TYR A 108 -14.73 -2.83 -3.93
C TYR A 108 -15.28 -3.33 -2.60
N THR A 109 -16.51 -3.88 -2.62
CA THR A 109 -17.26 -4.31 -1.42
C THR A 109 -16.49 -5.32 -0.57
N ARG A 110 -15.85 -6.31 -1.21
CA ARG A 110 -15.16 -7.42 -0.52
C ARG A 110 -13.94 -7.00 0.29
N THR A 111 -13.18 -6.02 -0.21
CA THR A 111 -11.99 -5.52 0.50
C THR A 111 -12.27 -4.25 1.28
N SER A 112 -13.42 -3.61 1.03
CA SER A 112 -13.86 -2.33 1.59
C SER A 112 -12.83 -1.21 1.42
N GLN A 113 -11.86 -1.40 0.51
CA GLN A 113 -10.65 -0.59 0.35
C GLN A 113 -9.97 -0.24 1.69
N PHE A 114 -9.98 -1.20 2.60
CA PHE A 114 -9.43 -1.06 3.94
C PHE A 114 -8.10 -1.79 4.06
N THR A 115 -7.10 -1.16 4.67
CA THR A 115 -5.82 -1.80 4.97
C THR A 115 -5.64 -1.93 6.47
N GLY A 116 -5.70 -3.16 6.97
CA GLY A 116 -5.55 -3.48 8.39
C GLY A 116 -5.68 -4.97 8.69
N GLY A 117 -5.16 -5.39 9.84
CA GLY A 117 -5.25 -6.77 10.34
C GLY A 117 -4.62 -7.85 9.43
N SER A 118 -3.78 -7.46 8.47
CA SER A 118 -3.18 -8.36 7.46
C SER A 118 -4.23 -9.14 6.65
N THR A 119 -5.38 -8.52 6.37
CA THR A 119 -6.52 -9.20 5.76
C THR A 119 -6.70 -8.95 4.26
N GLY A 120 -6.00 -7.97 3.68
CA GLY A 120 -6.23 -7.50 2.30
C GLY A 120 -6.18 -8.61 1.25
N ILE A 121 -5.10 -9.39 1.20
CA ILE A 121 -4.98 -10.51 0.24
C ILE A 121 -6.04 -11.58 0.53
N ARG A 122 -6.26 -11.94 1.81
CA ARG A 122 -7.23 -12.97 2.19
C ARG A 122 -8.66 -12.61 1.77
N MET A 123 -9.07 -11.35 1.94
CA MET A 123 -10.39 -10.86 1.55
C MET A 123 -10.51 -10.65 0.03
N GLY A 124 -9.44 -10.20 -0.61
CA GLY A 124 -9.40 -9.93 -2.04
C GLY A 124 -9.17 -11.15 -2.93
N TRP A 125 -8.67 -12.27 -2.39
CA TRP A 125 -8.19 -13.43 -3.16
C TRP A 125 -9.19 -13.88 -4.23
N ASP A 126 -10.41 -14.25 -3.84
CA ASP A 126 -11.40 -14.78 -4.80
C ASP A 126 -11.82 -13.73 -5.83
N GLY A 127 -12.04 -12.48 -5.39
CA GLY A 127 -12.50 -11.39 -6.27
C GLY A 127 -11.44 -11.00 -7.31
N LEU A 128 -10.18 -10.88 -6.89
CA LEU A 128 -9.07 -10.57 -7.78
C LEU A 128 -8.82 -11.70 -8.79
N ARG A 129 -8.92 -12.96 -8.34
CA ARG A 129 -8.77 -14.09 -9.24
C ARG A 129 -9.89 -14.16 -10.28
N LEU A 130 -11.12 -13.96 -9.83
CA LEU A 130 -12.28 -13.92 -10.72
C LEU A 130 -12.16 -12.79 -11.74
N ALA A 131 -11.68 -11.61 -11.33
CA ALA A 131 -11.49 -10.48 -12.24
C ALA A 131 -10.49 -10.79 -13.37
N GLY A 132 -9.34 -11.40 -13.05
CA GLY A 132 -8.35 -11.81 -14.06
C GLY A 132 -8.85 -12.93 -14.96
N ALA A 133 -9.50 -13.94 -14.38
CA ALA A 133 -10.02 -15.09 -15.14
C ALA A 133 -11.18 -14.68 -16.07
N THR A 134 -12.03 -13.77 -15.62
CA THR A 134 -13.13 -13.21 -16.42
C THR A 134 -12.59 -12.44 -17.62
N ALA A 135 -11.58 -11.59 -17.41
CA ALA A 135 -10.92 -10.89 -18.50
C ALA A 135 -10.28 -11.86 -19.50
N ARG A 136 -9.59 -12.91 -19.03
CA ARG A 136 -9.05 -13.98 -19.88
C ARG A 136 -10.16 -14.66 -20.70
N HIS A 137 -11.33 -14.92 -20.09
CA HIS A 137 -12.47 -15.54 -20.77
C HIS A 137 -12.99 -14.68 -21.93
N VAL A 138 -13.32 -13.42 -21.67
CA VAL A 138 -13.89 -12.53 -22.71
C VAL A 138 -12.88 -12.24 -23.83
N LEU A 139 -11.58 -12.22 -23.54
CA LEU A 139 -10.54 -12.13 -24.57
C LEU A 139 -10.49 -13.38 -25.47
N ARG A 140 -10.60 -14.57 -24.87
CA ARG A 140 -10.68 -15.84 -25.62
C ARG A 140 -11.93 -15.89 -26.47
N GLU A 141 -13.06 -15.42 -25.95
CA GLU A 141 -14.32 -15.37 -26.68
C GLU A 141 -14.26 -14.37 -27.85
N ALA A 142 -13.68 -13.19 -27.65
CA ALA A 142 -13.45 -12.21 -28.72
C ALA A 142 -12.60 -12.80 -29.86
N ALA A 143 -11.49 -13.48 -29.53
CA ALA A 143 -10.66 -14.15 -30.53
C ALA A 143 -11.38 -15.33 -31.19
N ALA A 144 -12.12 -16.13 -30.44
CA ALA A 144 -12.92 -17.25 -30.95
C ALA A 144 -13.96 -16.77 -31.97
N ASN A 145 -14.65 -15.67 -31.66
CA ASN A 145 -15.61 -15.02 -32.55
C ASN A 145 -14.94 -14.48 -33.81
N ALA A 146 -13.79 -13.78 -33.66
CA ALA A 146 -13.03 -13.25 -34.79
C ALA A 146 -12.48 -14.35 -35.72
N TRP A 147 -12.09 -15.49 -35.14
CA TRP A 147 -11.51 -16.60 -35.89
C TRP A 147 -12.53 -17.62 -36.35
N GLN A 148 -13.78 -17.53 -35.88
CA GLN A 148 -14.87 -18.47 -36.12
C GLN A 148 -14.52 -19.90 -35.66
N VAL A 149 -13.96 -20.02 -34.45
CA VAL A 149 -13.55 -21.30 -33.84
C VAL A 149 -14.16 -21.44 -32.45
N PRO A 150 -14.29 -22.66 -31.89
CA PRO A 150 -14.72 -22.83 -30.51
C PRO A 150 -13.79 -22.15 -29.51
N VAL A 151 -14.34 -21.46 -28.50
CA VAL A 151 -13.54 -20.79 -27.44
C VAL A 151 -12.62 -21.74 -26.68
N ALA A 152 -13.04 -23.01 -26.54
CA ALA A 152 -12.26 -24.06 -25.91
C ALA A 152 -10.93 -24.35 -26.63
N GLU A 153 -10.84 -24.03 -27.92
CA GLU A 153 -9.63 -24.22 -28.73
C GLU A 153 -8.69 -23.02 -28.67
N VAL A 154 -9.15 -21.88 -28.15
CA VAL A 154 -8.33 -20.67 -27.94
C VAL A 154 -7.60 -20.77 -26.61
N THR A 155 -6.28 -20.69 -26.63
CA THR A 155 -5.43 -20.68 -25.44
C THR A 155 -4.75 -19.33 -25.25
N THR A 156 -4.25 -19.06 -24.04
CA THR A 156 -3.60 -17.80 -23.68
C THR A 156 -2.21 -18.05 -23.13
N ARG A 157 -1.26 -17.19 -23.50
CA ARG A 157 0.08 -17.19 -22.92
C ARG A 157 0.75 -15.83 -23.08
N ALA A 158 1.15 -15.22 -21.97
CA ALA A 158 1.93 -13.98 -21.93
C ALA A 158 1.27 -12.83 -22.73
N GLY A 159 -0.03 -12.61 -22.55
CA GLY A 159 -0.78 -11.52 -23.21
C GLY A 159 -1.12 -11.79 -24.68
N VAL A 160 -1.00 -13.04 -25.13
CA VAL A 160 -1.27 -13.45 -26.52
C VAL A 160 -2.26 -14.62 -26.52
N LEU A 161 -3.23 -14.53 -27.44
CA LEU A 161 -4.23 -15.54 -27.75
C LEU A 161 -3.70 -16.43 -28.88
N TYR A 162 -3.90 -17.73 -28.79
CA TYR A 162 -3.45 -18.70 -29.78
C TYR A 162 -4.59 -19.66 -30.15
N HIS A 163 -4.64 -20.05 -31.42
CA HIS A 163 -5.46 -21.15 -31.89
C HIS A 163 -4.60 -22.12 -32.71
N GLU A 164 -4.06 -23.12 -32.02
CA GLU A 164 -3.04 -24.06 -32.50
C GLU A 164 -3.44 -24.78 -33.80
N LEU A 165 -4.70 -25.23 -33.91
CA LEU A 165 -5.18 -25.99 -35.07
C LEU A 165 -5.12 -25.17 -36.37
N SER A 166 -5.25 -23.85 -36.27
CA SER A 166 -5.17 -22.94 -37.42
C SER A 166 -3.84 -22.21 -37.55
N GLY A 167 -2.98 -22.26 -36.51
CA GLY A 167 -1.77 -21.44 -36.41
C GLY A 167 -2.03 -19.93 -36.25
N ARG A 168 -3.25 -19.51 -35.91
CA ARG A 168 -3.59 -18.10 -35.68
C ARG A 168 -3.16 -17.66 -34.28
N SER A 169 -2.79 -16.39 -34.16
CA SER A 169 -2.51 -15.73 -32.89
C SER A 169 -2.84 -14.25 -32.97
N ALA A 170 -3.18 -13.64 -31.83
CA ALA A 170 -3.40 -12.21 -31.69
C ALA A 170 -2.99 -11.74 -30.29
N GLY A 171 -2.43 -10.54 -30.17
CA GLY A 171 -2.20 -9.90 -28.88
C GLY A 171 -3.51 -9.50 -28.21
N TYR A 172 -3.51 -9.31 -26.89
CA TYR A 172 -4.71 -8.87 -26.17
C TYR A 172 -5.23 -7.51 -26.67
N GLY A 173 -4.35 -6.60 -27.09
CA GLY A 173 -4.77 -5.29 -27.59
C GLY A 173 -5.64 -5.36 -28.85
N GLU A 174 -5.37 -6.33 -29.74
CA GLU A 174 -6.16 -6.54 -30.96
C GLU A 174 -7.60 -6.99 -30.66
N MET A 175 -7.81 -7.63 -29.50
CA MET A 175 -9.12 -8.18 -29.09
C MET A 175 -9.78 -7.35 -27.98
N ALA A 176 -9.09 -6.37 -27.40
CA ALA A 176 -9.54 -5.64 -26.22
C ALA A 176 -10.86 -4.89 -26.45
N ALA A 177 -11.00 -4.22 -27.59
CA ALA A 177 -12.23 -3.49 -27.94
C ALA A 177 -13.44 -4.42 -28.03
N ALA A 178 -13.30 -5.54 -28.73
CA ALA A 178 -14.36 -6.53 -28.87
C ALA A 178 -14.67 -7.23 -27.53
N ALA A 179 -13.64 -7.54 -26.75
CA ALA A 179 -13.78 -8.17 -25.44
C ALA A 179 -14.53 -7.30 -24.43
N ALA A 180 -14.40 -5.98 -24.51
CA ALA A 180 -15.12 -5.04 -23.65
C ALA A 180 -16.63 -5.00 -23.90
N GLU A 181 -17.09 -5.43 -25.09
CA GLU A 181 -18.52 -5.50 -25.44
C GLU A 181 -19.15 -6.86 -25.09
N ILE A 182 -18.35 -7.86 -24.73
CA ILE A 182 -18.85 -9.19 -24.39
C ILE A 182 -19.43 -9.15 -22.96
N PRO A 183 -20.68 -9.60 -22.77
CA PRO A 183 -21.29 -9.68 -21.44
C PRO A 183 -20.42 -10.51 -20.49
N VAL A 184 -20.29 -10.05 -19.25
CA VAL A 184 -19.56 -10.79 -18.22
C VAL A 184 -20.27 -12.11 -17.94
N PRO A 185 -19.58 -13.26 -18.07
CA PRO A 185 -20.16 -14.57 -17.76
C PRO A 185 -20.52 -14.69 -16.27
N GLU A 186 -21.58 -15.45 -15.97
CA GLU A 186 -22.00 -15.72 -14.59
C GLU A 186 -21.00 -16.63 -13.84
N GLU A 187 -20.34 -17.53 -14.56
CA GLU A 187 -19.38 -18.49 -14.02
C GLU A 187 -18.10 -18.52 -14.87
N VAL A 188 -16.95 -18.50 -14.20
CA VAL A 188 -15.62 -18.59 -14.84
C VAL A 188 -14.71 -19.49 -14.03
N GLU A 189 -14.00 -20.37 -14.72
CA GLU A 189 -12.95 -21.19 -14.14
C GLU A 189 -11.68 -20.37 -13.87
N VAL A 190 -11.23 -20.41 -12.62
CA VAL A 190 -9.93 -19.87 -12.19
C VAL A 190 -8.85 -20.94 -12.32
N LYS A 191 -7.58 -20.53 -12.47
CA LYS A 191 -6.45 -21.46 -12.64
C LYS A 191 -6.27 -22.40 -11.44
N ALA A 192 -5.62 -23.55 -11.61
CA ALA A 192 -5.14 -24.30 -10.46
C ALA A 192 -3.91 -23.59 -9.85
N VAL A 193 -3.67 -23.78 -8.55
CA VAL A 193 -2.52 -23.16 -7.86
C VAL A 193 -1.18 -23.55 -8.52
N GLY A 194 -1.08 -24.77 -9.06
CA GLY A 194 0.12 -25.24 -9.78
C GLY A 194 0.35 -24.56 -11.14
N ASP A 195 -0.65 -23.88 -11.69
CA ASP A 195 -0.58 -23.24 -13.01
C ASP A 195 -0.15 -21.77 -12.95
N PHE A 196 -0.02 -21.23 -11.73
CA PHE A 196 0.46 -19.88 -11.49
C PHE A 196 1.88 -19.68 -12.04
N LYS A 197 2.11 -18.53 -12.68
CA LYS A 197 3.39 -18.13 -13.28
C LYS A 197 3.96 -16.85 -12.66
N ILE A 198 3.13 -16.07 -11.97
CA ILE A 198 3.51 -14.80 -11.33
C ILE A 198 3.43 -14.95 -9.81
N ILE A 199 2.34 -15.49 -9.27
CA ILE A 199 2.20 -15.78 -7.85
C ILE A 199 3.28 -16.78 -7.42
N GLY A 200 3.91 -16.52 -6.28
CA GLY A 200 5.05 -17.31 -5.79
C GLY A 200 6.40 -16.91 -6.39
N THR A 201 6.44 -15.92 -7.29
CA THR A 201 7.69 -15.35 -7.83
C THR A 201 7.96 -13.96 -7.25
N SER A 202 9.24 -13.57 -7.19
CA SER A 202 9.64 -12.22 -6.76
C SER A 202 9.41 -11.22 -7.88
N ARG A 203 8.74 -10.09 -7.57
CA ARG A 203 8.55 -8.95 -8.47
C ARG A 203 8.99 -7.67 -7.76
N LYS A 204 9.58 -6.74 -8.53
CA LYS A 204 9.97 -5.43 -8.02
C LYS A 204 8.70 -4.67 -7.58
N ASN A 205 8.80 -3.91 -6.50
CA ASN A 205 7.73 -3.02 -6.05
C ASN A 205 7.43 -1.99 -7.16
N VAL A 206 6.16 -1.88 -7.55
CA VAL A 206 5.72 -0.99 -8.64
C VAL A 206 5.99 0.49 -8.38
N ASP A 207 6.00 0.92 -7.11
CA ASP A 207 6.38 2.26 -6.70
C ASP A 207 7.86 2.35 -6.28
N GLY A 208 8.63 1.27 -6.37
CA GLY A 208 10.00 1.18 -5.88
C GLY A 208 10.91 2.29 -6.45
N LYS A 209 10.81 2.58 -7.76
CA LYS A 209 11.56 3.68 -8.39
C LYS A 209 11.18 5.03 -7.80
N LYS A 210 9.89 5.29 -7.60
CA LYS A 210 9.38 6.55 -7.03
C LYS A 210 9.87 6.72 -5.58
N ILE A 211 9.85 5.64 -4.80
CA ILE A 211 10.35 5.63 -3.41
C ILE A 211 11.85 5.97 -3.37
N VAL A 212 12.69 5.22 -4.10
CA VAL A 212 14.16 5.41 -4.00
C VAL A 212 14.65 6.71 -4.64
N THR A 213 13.83 7.36 -5.47
CA THR A 213 14.14 8.66 -6.08
C THR A 213 13.47 9.84 -5.35
N GLY A 214 12.73 9.58 -4.27
CA GLY A 214 12.06 10.63 -3.49
C GLY A 214 10.96 11.34 -4.26
N GLN A 215 10.27 10.65 -5.18
CA GLN A 215 9.11 11.22 -5.85
C GLN A 215 7.89 11.26 -4.92
N PRO A 216 7.05 12.30 -5.01
CA PRO A 216 5.79 12.40 -4.29
C PRO A 216 4.91 11.15 -4.41
N LEU A 217 4.55 10.56 -3.28
CA LEU A 217 3.74 9.34 -3.20
C LEU A 217 2.76 9.34 -2.02
N PHE A 218 3.16 9.92 -0.90
CA PHE A 218 2.45 9.82 0.35
C PHE A 218 1.50 11.01 0.53
N GLY A 219 0.59 10.89 1.50
CA GLY A 219 -0.39 11.95 1.78
C GLY A 219 0.25 13.31 2.08
N LEU A 220 1.43 13.32 2.70
CA LEU A 220 2.19 14.54 2.99
C LEU A 220 2.80 15.21 1.75
N ASP A 221 2.93 14.47 0.64
CA ASP A 221 3.50 15.01 -0.61
C ASP A 221 2.43 15.69 -1.48
N GLN A 222 1.15 15.60 -1.09
CA GLN A 222 0.05 16.20 -1.83
C GLN A 222 0.10 17.73 -1.70
N TYR A 223 0.04 18.42 -2.83
CA TYR A 223 0.00 19.88 -2.89
C TYR A 223 -1.03 20.34 -3.92
N ARG A 224 -1.74 21.41 -3.60
CA ARG A 224 -2.61 22.13 -4.54
C ARG A 224 -2.35 23.63 -4.41
N GLU A 225 -2.44 24.35 -5.52
CA GLU A 225 -2.31 25.80 -5.49
C GLU A 225 -3.38 26.40 -4.55
N GLY A 226 -2.94 27.28 -3.65
CA GLY A 226 -3.80 27.88 -2.62
C GLY A 226 -4.09 26.99 -1.40
N MET A 227 -3.55 25.78 -1.31
CA MET A 227 -3.70 24.91 -0.13
C MET A 227 -3.12 25.56 1.13
N LEU A 228 -3.88 25.54 2.23
CA LEU A 228 -3.45 26.03 3.55
C LEU A 228 -2.95 24.86 4.42
N ILE A 229 -2.13 25.19 5.41
CA ILE A 229 -1.65 24.26 6.43
C ILE A 229 -2.49 24.44 7.69
N ALA A 230 -2.97 23.33 8.27
CA ALA A 230 -3.68 23.31 9.55
C ALA A 230 -2.86 22.54 10.59
N MET A 231 -2.74 23.06 11.80
CA MET A 231 -2.15 22.35 12.94
C MET A 231 -3.05 22.43 14.16
N ILE A 232 -3.18 21.30 14.84
CA ILE A 232 -3.95 21.18 16.08
C ILE A 232 -3.07 21.39 17.31
N ALA A 233 -3.58 22.11 18.30
CA ALA A 233 -3.05 22.16 19.65
C ALA A 233 -3.80 21.13 20.51
N HIS A 234 -3.05 20.18 21.06
CA HIS A 234 -3.56 19.15 21.95
C HIS A 234 -3.45 19.61 23.41
N PRO A 235 -4.30 19.08 24.30
CA PRO A 235 -4.06 19.16 25.73
C PRO A 235 -2.65 18.63 26.09
N PRO A 236 -2.01 19.17 27.13
CA PRO A 236 -0.63 18.80 27.47
C PRO A 236 -0.49 17.40 28.09
N ALA A 237 -1.59 16.77 28.49
CA ALA A 237 -1.63 15.43 29.04
C ALA A 237 -3.01 14.77 28.82
N PHE A 238 -3.05 13.43 28.79
CA PHE A 238 -4.29 12.67 28.88
C PHE A 238 -5.02 12.96 30.18
N GLY A 239 -6.34 12.99 30.13
CA GLY A 239 -7.18 13.40 31.27
C GLY A 239 -7.44 14.91 31.34
N MET A 240 -7.07 15.68 30.31
CA MET A 240 -7.39 17.10 30.18
C MET A 240 -8.27 17.35 28.94
N LYS A 241 -9.10 18.39 29.02
CA LYS A 241 -9.92 18.94 27.93
C LYS A 241 -9.72 20.45 27.78
N LEU A 242 -10.11 20.98 26.63
CA LEU A 242 -10.12 22.42 26.38
C LEU A 242 -11.08 23.11 27.35
N LYS A 243 -10.62 24.17 28.02
CA LYS A 243 -11.47 25.06 28.82
C LYS A 243 -11.73 26.36 28.07
N SER A 244 -10.67 27.01 27.60
CA SER A 244 -10.75 28.24 26.83
C SER A 244 -9.48 28.50 26.05
N VAL A 245 -9.56 29.31 25.00
CA VAL A 245 -8.42 29.77 24.21
C VAL A 245 -8.49 31.28 23.98
N ASP A 246 -7.38 31.97 24.19
CA ASP A 246 -7.10 33.28 23.62
C ASP A 246 -6.13 33.11 22.46
N ASP A 247 -6.64 33.38 21.26
CA ASP A 247 -5.94 33.24 19.98
C ASP A 247 -5.50 34.59 19.38
N SER A 248 -5.71 35.71 20.08
CA SER A 248 -5.51 37.06 19.56
C SER A 248 -4.08 37.30 19.05
N ALA A 249 -3.09 36.81 19.81
CA ALA A 249 -1.68 36.87 19.42
C ALA A 249 -1.41 36.04 18.16
N ALA A 250 -1.92 34.81 18.09
CA ALA A 250 -1.74 33.91 16.94
C ALA A 250 -2.40 34.46 15.67
N ARG A 251 -3.62 35.01 15.77
CA ARG A 251 -4.36 35.61 14.64
C ARG A 251 -3.66 36.83 14.05
N SER A 252 -2.89 37.54 14.86
CA SER A 252 -2.13 38.73 14.43
C SER A 252 -0.82 38.39 13.71
N MET A 253 -0.42 37.10 13.67
CA MET A 253 0.84 36.69 13.07
C MET A 253 0.74 36.60 11.53
N PRO A 254 1.83 36.90 10.80
CA PRO A 254 1.86 36.79 9.35
C PRO A 254 1.48 35.39 8.84
N GLY A 255 0.73 35.35 7.74
CA GLY A 255 0.35 34.11 7.06
C GLY A 255 -0.77 33.32 7.74
N ILE A 256 -1.20 33.70 8.95
CA ILE A 256 -2.33 33.06 9.64
C ILE A 256 -3.64 33.52 9.02
N ARG A 257 -4.50 32.55 8.71
CA ARG A 257 -5.80 32.75 8.08
C ARG A 257 -6.93 32.61 9.09
N ASP A 258 -6.84 31.62 9.97
CA ASP A 258 -7.85 31.42 11.00
C ASP A 258 -7.33 30.63 12.21
N VAL A 259 -8.03 30.75 13.33
CA VAL A 259 -7.85 29.93 14.53
C VAL A 259 -9.22 29.57 15.10
N PHE A 260 -9.57 28.29 15.19
CA PHE A 260 -10.91 27.89 15.65
C PHE A 260 -10.85 26.61 16.46
N THR A 261 -11.93 26.30 17.16
CA THR A 261 -12.06 25.03 17.88
C THR A 261 -12.86 24.03 17.05
N ILE A 262 -12.53 22.75 17.17
CA ILE A 262 -13.29 21.65 16.57
C ILE A 262 -13.64 20.63 17.64
N LYS A 263 -14.78 19.96 17.45
CA LYS A 263 -15.05 18.67 18.08
C LYS A 263 -14.60 17.56 17.12
N THR A 264 -13.89 16.56 17.61
CA THR A 264 -13.45 15.42 16.78
C THR A 264 -14.52 14.33 16.65
N LEU A 265 -15.55 14.41 17.48
CA LEU A 265 -16.75 13.58 17.44
C LEU A 265 -17.96 14.50 17.62
N GLU A 266 -18.96 14.34 16.76
CA GLU A 266 -20.25 15.01 16.93
C GLU A 266 -20.99 14.49 18.17
N ASP A 267 -21.88 15.29 18.74
CA ASP A 267 -22.55 14.96 20.00
C ASP A 267 -23.47 13.73 19.89
N ASP A 268 -23.97 13.41 18.70
CA ASP A 268 -24.83 12.26 18.40
C ASP A 268 -24.08 11.09 17.73
N TYR A 269 -22.75 11.18 17.60
CA TYR A 269 -21.95 10.17 16.92
C TYR A 269 -21.85 8.87 17.74
N GLU A 270 -22.29 7.76 17.16
CA GLU A 270 -22.09 6.42 17.73
C GLU A 270 -20.64 5.95 17.53
N ARG A 271 -19.87 5.91 18.63
CA ARG A 271 -18.48 5.46 18.61
C ARG A 271 -18.36 3.98 18.25
N ASN A 272 -17.42 3.65 17.38
CA ASN A 272 -16.96 2.30 17.09
C ASN A 272 -15.71 1.94 17.91
N GLY A 273 -15.32 0.67 17.90
CA GLY A 273 -14.20 0.16 18.71
C GLY A 273 -12.82 0.71 18.34
N PHE A 274 -12.68 1.39 17.20
CA PHE A 274 -11.46 2.09 16.79
C PHE A 274 -11.48 3.59 17.10
N ASP A 275 -12.60 4.14 17.59
CA ASP A 275 -12.72 5.54 18.00
C ASP A 275 -12.10 5.76 19.38
N THR A 276 -10.77 5.64 19.43
CA THR A 276 -9.95 5.74 20.66
C THR A 276 -9.54 7.18 20.97
N HIS A 277 -10.26 8.16 20.42
CA HIS A 277 -9.88 9.57 20.50
C HIS A 277 -9.96 10.10 21.93
N SER A 278 -8.82 10.55 22.48
CA SER A 278 -8.74 10.99 23.88
C SER A 278 -9.05 12.48 24.09
N PHE A 279 -9.03 13.31 23.04
CA PHE A 279 -9.12 14.77 23.13
C PHE A 279 -10.25 15.36 22.28
N PRO A 280 -11.52 15.19 22.69
CA PRO A 280 -12.68 15.46 21.85
C PRO A 280 -12.81 16.91 21.36
N GLU A 281 -12.15 17.87 22.01
CA GLU A 281 -12.13 19.28 21.63
C GLU A 281 -10.69 19.77 21.43
N LEU A 282 -10.42 20.38 20.27
CA LEU A 282 -9.08 20.79 19.85
C LEU A 282 -9.11 22.22 19.30
N VAL A 283 -8.01 22.97 19.50
CA VAL A 283 -7.78 24.25 18.83
C VAL A 283 -7.00 24.01 17.54
N VAL A 284 -7.45 24.57 16.43
CA VAL A 284 -6.86 24.46 15.09
C VAL A 284 -6.33 25.82 14.68
N VAL A 285 -5.08 25.88 14.23
CA VAL A 285 -4.47 27.06 13.60
C VAL A 285 -4.29 26.79 12.12
N VAL A 286 -4.77 27.69 11.27
CA VAL A 286 -4.70 27.56 9.81
C VAL A 286 -3.92 28.73 9.22
N GLY A 287 -2.97 28.45 8.32
CA GLY A 287 -2.12 29.46 7.70
C GLY A 287 -1.48 29.02 6.38
N GLN A 288 -0.66 29.90 5.79
CA GLN A 288 -0.11 29.71 4.45
C GLN A 288 1.05 28.71 4.42
N THR A 289 1.92 28.73 5.43
CA THR A 289 3.09 27.84 5.48
C THR A 289 3.18 27.08 6.80
N THR A 290 3.84 25.92 6.75
CA THR A 290 4.12 25.10 7.94
C THR A 290 4.83 25.89 9.04
N TRP A 291 5.81 26.73 8.68
CA TRP A 291 6.59 27.51 9.64
C TRP A 291 5.74 28.58 10.35
N GLU A 292 4.91 29.31 9.61
CA GLU A 292 4.02 30.31 10.19
C GLU A 292 3.03 29.67 11.17
N VAL A 293 2.37 28.59 10.74
CA VAL A 293 1.39 27.87 11.57
C VAL A 293 2.05 27.28 12.82
N MET A 294 3.27 26.73 12.72
CA MET A 294 4.01 26.23 13.89
C MET A 294 4.31 27.33 14.91
N ASN A 295 4.65 28.53 14.47
CA ASN A 295 4.95 29.63 15.37
C ASN A 295 3.69 30.26 15.96
N ALA A 296 2.62 30.39 15.17
CA ALA A 296 1.33 30.85 15.67
C ALA A 296 0.71 29.89 16.69
N LYS A 297 0.83 28.58 16.48
CA LYS A 297 0.43 27.58 17.48
C LYS A 297 1.13 27.76 18.82
N LYS A 298 2.41 28.15 18.83
CA LYS A 298 3.16 28.43 20.08
C LYS A 298 2.71 29.72 20.78
N ALA A 299 2.08 30.63 20.05
CA ALA A 299 1.58 31.90 20.58
C ALA A 299 0.15 31.80 21.14
N LEU A 300 -0.51 30.63 21.02
CA LEU A 300 -1.82 30.41 21.62
C LEU A 300 -1.72 30.41 23.15
N TRP A 301 -2.62 31.13 23.80
CA TRP A 301 -2.84 31.00 25.23
C TRP A 301 -4.05 30.09 25.46
N VAL A 302 -3.79 28.81 25.77
CA VAL A 302 -4.84 27.80 25.95
C VAL A 302 -4.91 27.37 27.40
N GLU A 303 -6.09 27.52 27.99
CA GLU A 303 -6.41 26.93 29.30
C GLU A 303 -6.99 25.54 29.11
N TRP A 304 -6.43 24.58 29.85
CA TRP A 304 -6.88 23.20 29.90
C TRP A 304 -7.37 22.89 31.30
N GLU A 305 -8.39 22.04 31.42
CA GLU A 305 -8.89 21.57 32.70
C GLU A 305 -9.02 20.04 32.73
N PRO A 306 -8.96 19.42 33.91
CA PRO A 306 -9.18 17.98 34.04
C PRO A 306 -10.55 17.56 33.51
N ILE A 307 -10.62 16.39 32.89
CA ILE A 307 -11.89 15.74 32.61
C ILE A 307 -12.49 15.15 33.89
N GLU A 308 -13.82 15.08 33.92
CA GLU A 308 -14.53 14.23 34.87
C GLU A 308 -14.56 12.80 34.37
N GLU A 309 -14.82 11.86 35.29
CA GLU A 309 -15.06 10.48 34.92
C GLU A 309 -16.31 10.41 34.04
N GLN A 310 -16.23 9.67 32.95
CA GLN A 310 -17.32 9.55 31.99
C GLN A 310 -17.42 8.11 31.50
N THR A 311 -18.64 7.67 31.22
CA THR A 311 -18.89 6.39 30.57
C THR A 311 -19.35 6.66 29.14
N VAL A 312 -18.66 6.05 28.19
CA VAL A 312 -18.99 6.13 26.76
C VAL A 312 -19.37 4.76 26.25
N THR A 313 -20.46 4.67 25.51
CA THR A 313 -20.85 3.44 24.82
C THR A 313 -20.14 3.36 23.49
N VAL A 314 -19.45 2.25 23.23
CA VAL A 314 -18.74 1.97 21.97
C VAL A 314 -19.26 0.69 21.33
N GLN A 315 -19.34 0.65 19.99
CA GLN A 315 -19.62 -0.57 19.26
C GLN A 315 -18.37 -1.47 19.25
N GLY A 316 -18.43 -2.60 19.95
CA GLY A 316 -17.40 -3.63 19.95
C GLY A 316 -17.74 -4.83 19.07
N TRP A 317 -16.79 -5.76 18.93
CA TRP A 317 -16.92 -6.99 18.15
C TRP A 317 -18.04 -7.95 18.64
N GLY A 318 -18.61 -7.71 19.83
CA GLY A 318 -19.70 -8.48 20.43
C GLY A 318 -20.96 -7.66 20.77
N GLY A 319 -21.09 -6.45 20.21
CA GLY A 319 -22.17 -5.52 20.51
C GLY A 319 -21.69 -4.26 21.22
N LYS A 320 -22.63 -3.43 21.67
CA LYS A 320 -22.33 -2.18 22.40
C LYS A 320 -21.75 -2.50 23.77
N VAL A 321 -20.64 -1.85 24.12
CA VAL A 321 -19.95 -1.99 25.40
C VAL A 321 -19.77 -0.60 26.01
N ASP A 322 -20.08 -0.47 27.30
CA ASP A 322 -19.80 0.74 28.04
C ASP A 322 -18.35 0.73 28.53
N VAL A 323 -17.63 1.80 28.19
CA VAL A 323 -16.23 2.02 28.57
C VAL A 323 -16.17 3.23 29.49
N THR A 324 -15.69 3.02 30.71
CA THR A 324 -15.44 4.10 31.66
C THR A 324 -14.06 4.70 31.41
N ILE A 325 -14.03 6.01 31.15
CA ILE A 325 -12.83 6.84 31.07
C ILE A 325 -12.67 7.52 32.44
N PRO A 326 -11.64 7.18 33.22
CA PRO A 326 -11.47 7.72 34.57
C PRO A 326 -11.08 9.20 34.54
N ALA A 327 -11.44 9.91 35.60
CA ALA A 327 -10.94 11.26 35.86
C ALA A 327 -9.43 11.26 36.19
N GLY A 328 -8.82 12.44 36.08
CA GLY A 328 -7.44 12.66 36.51
C GLY A 328 -6.41 12.39 35.41
N LEU A 329 -5.16 12.72 35.72
CA LEU A 329 -4.06 12.64 34.75
C LEU A 329 -3.49 11.24 34.67
N GLU A 330 -3.27 10.76 33.44
CA GLU A 330 -2.48 9.57 33.23
C GLU A 330 -1.03 9.80 33.65
N ASN A 331 -0.45 8.84 34.39
CA ASN A 331 0.96 8.87 34.70
C ASN A 331 1.56 7.45 34.68
N SER A 332 2.82 7.36 34.29
CA SER A 332 3.52 6.08 34.09
C SER A 332 3.62 5.24 35.37
N THR A 333 3.67 5.86 36.55
CA THR A 333 3.74 5.15 37.82
C THR A 333 2.47 4.36 38.09
N ASN A 334 1.31 5.00 37.96
CA ASN A 334 0.01 4.35 38.16
C ASN A 334 -0.22 3.27 37.10
N HIS A 335 0.06 3.58 35.82
CA HIS A 335 -0.06 2.62 34.73
C HIS A 335 0.79 1.37 34.98
N LYS A 336 2.05 1.54 35.41
CA LYS A 336 2.92 0.42 35.74
C LYS A 336 2.41 -0.39 36.93
N SER A 337 1.95 0.27 37.99
CA SER A 337 1.36 -0.43 39.14
C SER A 337 0.12 -1.23 38.75
N ASP A 338 -0.70 -0.71 37.83
CA ASP A 338 -1.88 -1.41 37.32
C ASP A 338 -1.49 -2.60 36.45
N MET A 339 -0.50 -2.43 35.56
CA MET A 339 0.08 -3.53 34.77
C MET A 339 0.61 -4.65 35.67
N ASP A 340 1.42 -4.32 36.69
CA ASP A 340 1.98 -5.30 37.63
C ASP A 340 0.87 -6.04 38.39
N ARG A 341 -0.16 -5.31 38.84
CA ARG A 341 -1.34 -5.89 39.49
C ARG A 341 -2.12 -6.83 38.55
N MET A 342 -2.25 -6.47 37.28
CA MET A 342 -2.93 -7.31 36.29
C MET A 342 -2.10 -8.54 35.91
N ALA A 343 -0.79 -8.39 35.74
CA ALA A 343 0.15 -9.48 35.44
C ALA A 343 0.23 -10.52 36.57
N ALA A 344 0.00 -10.10 37.81
CA ALA A 344 -0.08 -11.00 38.96
C ALA A 344 -1.38 -11.85 38.99
N ARG A 345 -2.39 -11.54 38.17
CA ARG A 345 -3.61 -12.35 38.06
C ARG A 345 -3.36 -13.57 37.18
N SER A 346 -3.91 -14.71 37.56
CA SER A 346 -3.88 -15.90 36.71
C SER A 346 -4.56 -15.61 35.37
N GLY A 347 -3.82 -15.79 34.26
CA GLY A 347 -4.36 -15.62 32.91
C GLY A 347 -5.38 -16.69 32.54
N THR A 348 -6.29 -16.37 31.62
CA THR A 348 -7.22 -17.33 31.04
C THR A 348 -6.51 -18.12 29.94
N ILE A 349 -6.32 -19.43 30.16
CA ILE A 349 -5.80 -20.34 29.13
C ILE A 349 -6.83 -20.42 28.00
N SER A 350 -6.56 -19.75 26.89
CA SER A 350 -7.51 -19.57 25.78
C SER A 350 -7.43 -20.62 24.67
N ARG A 351 -6.41 -21.49 24.68
CA ARG A 351 -6.29 -22.66 23.77
C ARG A 351 -5.71 -23.87 24.51
N ARG A 352 -6.24 -25.07 24.22
CA ARG A 352 -5.74 -26.38 24.70
C ARG A 352 -5.47 -27.38 23.58
N ASP A 353 -5.71 -26.97 22.34
CA ASP A 353 -5.77 -27.81 21.13
C ASP A 353 -4.53 -27.70 20.24
N GLY A 354 -3.55 -26.87 20.62
CA GLY A 354 -2.23 -26.85 20.01
C GLY A 354 -1.19 -27.45 20.95
N ASP A 355 -0.28 -28.26 20.40
CA ASP A 355 1.01 -28.61 21.00
C ASP A 355 2.08 -27.85 20.19
N PRO A 356 2.38 -26.59 20.54
CA PRO A 356 3.39 -25.79 19.84
C PRO A 356 4.73 -26.51 19.79
N GLU A 357 5.10 -27.22 20.86
CA GLU A 357 6.34 -27.98 20.96
C GLU A 357 6.40 -29.15 19.98
N ALA A 358 5.28 -29.84 19.72
CA ALA A 358 5.18 -30.82 18.64
C ALA A 358 5.22 -30.14 17.26
N ALA A 359 4.48 -29.04 17.08
CA ALA A 359 4.47 -28.31 15.82
C ALA A 359 5.86 -27.77 15.42
N PHE A 360 6.67 -27.28 16.38
CA PHE A 360 8.05 -26.86 16.15
C PHE A 360 8.99 -28.02 15.87
N ARG A 361 8.75 -29.19 16.48
CA ARG A 361 9.54 -30.40 16.28
C ARG A 361 9.32 -31.04 14.91
N ASP A 362 8.07 -30.99 14.43
CA ASP A 362 7.65 -31.58 13.16
C ASP A 362 7.76 -30.60 11.98
N ALA A 363 8.14 -29.34 12.25
CA ALA A 363 8.36 -28.35 11.20
C ALA A 363 9.56 -28.77 10.32
N ALA A 364 9.32 -28.88 9.01
CA ALA A 364 10.35 -29.25 8.02
C ALA A 364 11.57 -28.29 8.02
N GLN A 365 11.39 -27.07 8.53
CA GLN A 365 12.47 -26.12 8.80
C GLN A 365 12.03 -25.14 9.88
N THR A 366 12.73 -25.10 11.02
CA THR A 366 12.62 -24.02 12.02
C THR A 366 13.60 -22.92 11.59
N ILE A 367 13.09 -21.72 11.27
CA ILE A 367 13.91 -20.58 10.83
C ILE A 367 14.32 -19.74 12.03
#